data_AF-A0A4Y6PUM5-F1
#
_entry.id   AF-A0A4Y6PUM5-F1
#
_cell.length_a   1.000
_cell.length_b   1.000
_cell.length_c   1.000
_cell.angle_alpha   90.00
_cell.angle_beta   90.00
_cell.angle_gamma   90.00
#
_symmetry.space_group_name_H-M   'P 1'
#
loop_
_entity.id
_entity.type
_entity.pdbx_description
1 polymer ?
#
loop_
_entity_poly.entity_id
_entity_poly.type
_entity_poly.pdbx_seq_one_letter_code
_entity_poly.pdbx_strand_id
1 'polypeptide(L)'
;MSRMSSSEPSQTSGVVLTRGAGGELELFWARRPHDAGFMGGFFSYFVGRVEREDHSTPLDVDEGELAVAREFYAAATRELFEESGLNFEASRLAHLGGWRTPSWLDEDFYTEFFWLHLSDEECERLGVDELHKKVDRDEIAFSEWIRPEDALERWSTGRAPMTPPLVAVLDIFAHTPLDEVAGELDRRRDAHRRDAPMEIVGGLSVLPLETATIPPATHTNCYFVGDERFVVIDPGSADDAELELLFGAIDGFLEQGRGLAAVVLTHHHRDHVSGVSALVERYDAEVWAHHELVARLKDLPVDRELEDGEAIELGPDTLTCLHTPGHAPDHLCLFHERTKSVIAGDLVASKGTIVINPPEGHVGQYMESLRRIRELGPRTIFPAHGWAITDPRGRLDFYISHRMKRERGILEALRRASTSVTPIDLVPEVYDDVPAHVWPLAARSLLAHLVHLVEEDFAETDGQKFWATENLGG
;
A
#
# COMPACT_ATOMS: atom_id res chain seq x y z
N MET A 1 13.29 5.42 -20.82
CA MET A 1 14.58 5.97 -20.33
C MET A 1 14.55 5.86 -18.82
N SER A 2 15.03 4.73 -18.30
CA SER A 2 15.05 4.44 -16.86
C SER A 2 15.79 5.54 -16.11
N ARG A 3 15.11 6.22 -15.18
CA ARG A 3 15.79 6.99 -14.15
C ARG A 3 16.42 5.99 -13.19
N MET A 4 17.62 5.50 -13.52
CA MET A 4 18.55 5.12 -12.47
C MET A 4 18.83 6.41 -11.69
N SER A 5 18.17 6.57 -10.54
CA SER A 5 18.55 7.59 -9.57
C SER A 5 20.04 7.41 -9.27
N SER A 6 20.83 8.44 -9.58
CA SER A 6 22.28 8.47 -9.36
C SER A 6 22.64 8.86 -7.93
N SER A 7 21.69 8.82 -6.99
CA SER A 7 21.96 9.02 -5.55
C SER A 7 22.19 7.67 -4.89
N GLU A 8 23.18 7.60 -4.00
CA GLU A 8 23.30 6.47 -3.08
C GLU A 8 21.99 6.34 -2.25
N PRO A 9 21.57 5.10 -1.92
CA PRO A 9 20.39 4.89 -1.10
C PRO A 9 20.56 5.55 0.26
N SER A 10 19.46 6.02 0.84
CA SER A 10 19.45 6.47 2.24
C SER A 10 19.77 5.27 3.14
N GLN A 11 20.89 5.36 3.86
CA GLN A 11 21.33 4.31 4.76
C GLN A 11 20.53 4.38 6.07
N THR A 12 20.10 3.23 6.56
CA THR A 12 19.31 3.08 7.80
C THR A 12 19.80 1.86 8.57
N SER A 13 19.57 1.86 9.88
CA SER A 13 19.86 0.73 10.76
C SER A 13 18.64 0.34 11.54
N GLY A 14 18.39 -0.97 11.67
CA GLY A 14 17.29 -1.53 12.44
C GLY A 14 17.76 -2.44 13.57
N VAL A 15 17.05 -2.44 14.72
CA VAL A 15 17.35 -3.34 15.84
C VAL A 15 16.13 -4.19 16.19
N VAL A 16 16.32 -5.51 16.04
CA VAL A 16 15.41 -6.56 16.49
C VAL A 16 15.73 -6.87 17.95
N LEU A 17 14.81 -6.55 18.84
CA LEU A 17 14.97 -6.81 20.27
C LEU A 17 14.20 -8.06 20.67
N THR A 18 14.86 -8.98 21.38
CA THR A 18 14.25 -10.24 21.84
C THR A 18 14.49 -10.50 23.32
N ARG A 19 13.61 -11.29 23.94
CA ARG A 19 13.75 -11.78 25.31
C ARG A 19 13.18 -13.19 25.44
N GLY A 20 13.54 -13.90 26.51
CA GLY A 20 13.06 -15.26 26.77
C GLY A 20 13.65 -16.28 25.80
N ALA A 21 13.25 -17.55 25.92
CA ALA A 21 13.77 -18.62 25.07
C ALA A 21 12.74 -19.72 24.84
N GLY A 22 12.91 -20.50 23.76
CA GLY A 22 12.00 -21.58 23.41
C GLY A 22 10.57 -21.06 23.24
N GLY A 23 9.60 -21.71 23.90
CA GLY A 23 8.19 -21.32 23.83
C GLY A 23 7.83 -19.97 24.48
N GLU A 24 8.77 -19.36 25.21
CA GLU A 24 8.61 -18.04 25.86
C GLU A 24 9.40 -16.94 25.12
N LEU A 25 9.94 -17.23 23.93
CA LEU A 25 10.64 -16.23 23.13
C LEU A 25 9.65 -15.16 22.64
N GLU A 26 9.99 -13.90 22.90
CA GLU A 26 9.23 -12.74 22.44
C GLU A 26 10.14 -11.74 21.73
N LEU A 27 9.58 -11.06 20.74
CA LEU A 27 10.18 -9.93 20.05
C LEU A 27 9.45 -8.65 20.45
N PHE A 28 10.19 -7.55 20.55
CA PHE A 28 9.58 -6.24 20.67
C PHE A 28 9.33 -5.66 19.29
N TRP A 29 8.07 -5.40 18.98
CA TRP A 29 7.68 -4.72 17.75
C TRP A 29 6.94 -3.43 18.05
N ALA A 30 6.91 -2.54 17.06
CA ALA A 30 6.26 -1.25 17.16
C ALA A 30 5.40 -1.02 15.93
N ARG A 31 4.37 -0.20 16.05
CA ARG A 31 3.51 0.24 14.96
C ARG A 31 3.62 1.74 14.82
N ARG A 32 3.91 2.18 13.60
CA ARG A 32 4.02 3.60 13.25
C ARG A 32 2.65 4.29 13.34
N PRO A 33 2.58 5.59 13.63
CA PRO A 33 1.39 6.40 13.43
C PRO A 33 0.84 6.25 12.01
N HIS A 34 -0.49 6.34 11.84
CA HIS A 34 -1.13 6.19 10.52
C HIS A 34 -0.79 7.34 9.57
N ASP A 35 -0.45 8.51 10.09
CA ASP A 35 -0.08 9.72 9.36
C ASP A 35 1.42 9.83 9.06
N ALA A 36 2.22 8.82 9.42
CA ALA A 36 3.63 8.77 9.06
C ALA A 36 3.81 8.80 7.53
N GLY A 37 4.75 9.62 7.05
CA GLY A 37 4.93 9.90 5.61
C GLY A 37 5.34 8.68 4.77
N PHE A 38 5.89 7.64 5.40
CA PHE A 38 6.23 6.37 4.79
C PHE A 38 5.68 5.22 5.64
N MET A 39 4.89 4.36 5.00
CA MET A 39 4.30 3.14 5.59
C MET A 39 3.59 3.38 6.94
N GLY A 40 2.80 4.45 7.05
CA GLY A 40 2.03 4.74 8.26
C GLY A 40 1.13 3.57 8.67
N GLY A 41 1.08 3.29 9.97
CA GLY A 41 0.30 2.19 10.55
C GLY A 41 0.84 0.77 10.33
N PHE A 42 1.97 0.61 9.64
CA PHE A 42 2.68 -0.68 9.56
C PHE A 42 3.42 -0.98 10.85
N PHE A 43 3.61 -2.27 11.11
CA PHE A 43 4.53 -2.72 12.14
C PHE A 43 5.98 -2.70 11.64
N SER A 44 6.90 -2.35 12.53
CA SER A 44 8.35 -2.28 12.32
C SER A 44 9.11 -2.63 13.59
N TYR A 45 10.43 -2.76 13.47
CA TYR A 45 11.37 -2.70 14.58
C TYR A 45 11.80 -1.24 14.84
N PHE A 46 12.69 -1.02 15.81
CA PHE A 46 13.40 0.25 15.97
C PHE A 46 14.28 0.45 14.74
N VAL A 47 14.05 1.51 13.98
CA VAL A 47 14.73 1.75 12.69
C VAL A 47 14.84 3.24 12.45
N GLY A 48 16.06 3.71 12.21
CA GLY A 48 16.28 5.09 11.77
C GLY A 48 17.48 5.25 10.86
N ARG A 49 17.73 6.51 10.47
CA ARG A 49 18.71 6.87 9.44
C ARG A 49 20.11 6.88 10.01
N VAL A 50 21.09 6.47 9.22
CA VAL A 50 22.48 6.72 9.55
C VAL A 50 22.75 8.22 9.40
N GLU A 51 23.16 8.85 10.49
CA GLU A 51 23.45 10.27 10.56
C GLU A 51 24.94 10.56 10.39
N ARG A 52 25.28 11.83 10.14
CA ARG A 52 26.66 12.23 9.92
C ARG A 52 27.54 11.94 11.15
N GLU A 53 26.97 12.10 12.33
CA GLU A 53 27.57 11.90 13.63
C GLU A 53 27.99 10.43 13.84
N ASP A 54 27.20 9.49 13.32
CA ASP A 54 27.39 8.03 13.45
C ASP A 54 28.73 7.57 12.85
N HIS A 55 29.20 8.24 11.79
CA HIS A 55 30.52 7.98 11.20
C HIS A 55 31.70 8.31 12.12
N SER A 56 31.47 9.00 13.25
CA SER A 56 32.50 9.40 14.20
C SER A 56 32.26 8.89 15.61
N THR A 57 31.07 8.36 15.92
CA THR A 57 30.69 7.83 17.24
C THR A 57 31.58 6.67 17.69
N PRO A 58 32.35 6.81 18.78
CA PRO A 58 33.21 5.73 19.28
C PRO A 58 32.41 4.46 19.57
N LEU A 59 32.92 3.30 19.11
CA LEU A 59 32.36 1.99 19.40
C LEU A 59 33.32 1.20 20.30
N ASP A 60 32.77 0.25 21.05
CA ASP A 60 33.50 -0.70 21.89
C ASP A 60 34.00 -1.95 21.12
N VAL A 61 33.92 -1.92 19.79
CA VAL A 61 34.34 -2.99 18.88
C VAL A 61 35.40 -2.46 17.92
N ASP A 62 36.44 -3.25 17.67
CA ASP A 62 37.46 -2.92 16.68
C ASP A 62 36.90 -3.02 15.25
N GLU A 63 37.24 -2.07 14.38
CA GLU A 63 36.71 -2.02 13.00
C GLU A 63 36.95 -3.31 12.19
N GLY A 64 38.02 -4.05 12.50
CA GLY A 64 38.34 -5.32 11.84
C GLY A 64 37.41 -6.49 12.20
N GLU A 65 36.58 -6.34 13.23
CA GLU A 65 35.66 -7.37 13.73
C GLU A 65 34.20 -7.12 13.29
N LEU A 66 33.92 -5.96 12.67
CA LEU A 66 32.57 -5.59 12.24
C LEU A 66 32.17 -6.29 10.94
N ALA A 67 30.93 -6.78 10.90
CA ALA A 67 30.39 -7.43 9.70
C ALA A 67 30.03 -6.42 8.58
N VAL A 68 29.70 -5.19 8.98
CA VAL A 68 29.31 -4.07 8.11
C VAL A 68 29.96 -2.78 8.58
N ALA A 69 29.80 -1.69 7.83
CA ALA A 69 30.39 -0.40 8.16
C ALA A 69 29.96 0.09 9.56
N ARG A 70 30.89 0.69 10.30
CA ARG A 70 30.71 1.03 11.73
C ARG A 70 29.58 2.02 12.00
N GLU A 71 29.30 2.89 11.05
CA GLU A 71 28.20 3.85 11.14
C GLU A 71 26.84 3.15 11.29
N PHE A 72 26.67 1.92 10.76
CA PHE A 72 25.44 1.16 10.96
C PHE A 72 25.28 0.68 12.41
N TYR A 73 26.37 0.24 13.05
CA TYR A 73 26.36 -0.13 14.46
C TYR A 73 26.11 1.09 15.36
N ALA A 74 26.76 2.21 15.07
CA ALA A 74 26.54 3.46 15.78
C ALA A 74 25.07 3.90 15.69
N ALA A 75 24.51 3.95 14.47
CA ALA A 75 23.11 4.27 14.26
C ALA A 75 22.19 3.29 15.00
N ALA A 76 22.43 1.97 14.90
CA ALA A 76 21.62 0.97 15.60
C ALA A 76 21.57 1.19 17.13
N THR A 77 22.71 1.47 17.76
CA THR A 77 22.76 1.76 19.20
C THR A 77 22.07 3.08 19.55
N ARG A 78 22.21 4.11 18.71
CA ARG A 78 21.56 5.42 18.90
C ARG A 78 20.05 5.31 18.76
N GLU A 79 19.54 4.73 17.68
CA GLU A 79 18.11 4.57 17.42
C GLU A 79 17.43 3.74 18.50
N LEU A 80 18.07 2.65 18.97
CA LEU A 80 17.57 1.87 20.11
C LEU A 80 17.46 2.75 21.37
N PHE A 81 18.43 3.62 21.62
CA PHE A 81 18.40 4.51 22.77
C PHE A 81 17.36 5.63 22.62
N GLU A 82 17.23 6.24 21.44
CA GLU A 82 16.30 7.33 21.17
C GLU A 82 14.85 6.84 21.23
N GLU A 83 14.53 5.73 20.57
CA GLU A 83 13.17 5.21 20.49
C GLU A 83 12.74 4.45 21.75
N SER A 84 13.67 3.90 22.54
CA SER A 84 13.36 2.97 23.63
C SER A 84 14.02 3.29 24.98
N GLY A 85 14.98 4.21 25.03
CA GLY A 85 15.79 4.52 26.21
C GLY A 85 16.79 3.43 26.62
N LEU A 86 16.97 2.38 25.81
CA LEU A 86 17.88 1.28 26.10
C LEU A 86 19.26 1.59 25.54
N ASN A 87 20.27 1.60 26.40
CA ASN A 87 21.66 1.85 26.01
C ASN A 87 22.48 0.57 26.12
N PHE A 88 23.02 0.11 24.99
CA PHE A 88 23.84 -1.09 24.89
C PHE A 88 25.09 -0.83 24.08
N GLU A 89 26.15 -1.54 24.47
CA GLU A 89 27.40 -1.65 23.73
C GLU A 89 27.19 -2.25 22.34
N ALA A 90 27.90 -1.74 21.33
CA ALA A 90 27.78 -2.21 19.95
C ALA A 90 28.26 -3.66 19.79
N SER A 91 29.18 -4.13 20.65
CA SER A 91 29.61 -5.54 20.71
C SER A 91 28.48 -6.53 21.02
N ARG A 92 27.36 -6.04 21.56
CA ARG A 92 26.16 -6.85 21.86
C ARG A 92 25.26 -7.07 20.65
N LEU A 93 25.47 -6.34 19.56
CA LEU A 93 24.64 -6.42 18.36
C LEU A 93 25.15 -7.50 17.41
N ALA A 94 24.32 -8.50 17.14
CA ALA A 94 24.57 -9.47 16.08
C ALA A 94 24.01 -8.92 14.76
N HIS A 95 24.80 -8.91 13.69
CA HIS A 95 24.34 -8.47 12.37
C HIS A 95 23.42 -9.52 11.74
N LEU A 96 22.29 -9.09 11.18
CA LEU A 96 21.28 -9.97 10.57
C LEU A 96 21.25 -9.91 9.04
N GLY A 97 21.74 -8.81 8.46
CA GLY A 97 21.76 -8.60 7.02
C GLY A 97 21.17 -7.28 6.57
N GLY A 98 21.33 -7.02 5.28
CA GLY A 98 20.91 -5.79 4.63
C GLY A 98 19.70 -6.01 3.74
N TRP A 99 18.71 -5.13 3.84
CA TRP A 99 17.56 -5.10 2.95
C TRP A 99 17.52 -3.77 2.22
N ARG A 100 17.36 -3.85 0.91
CA ARG A 100 17.08 -2.66 0.10
C ARG A 100 15.60 -2.60 -0.22
N THR A 101 15.02 -1.40 -0.16
CA THR A 101 13.67 -1.22 -0.66
C THR A 101 13.60 -1.55 -2.16
N PRO A 102 12.44 -2.06 -2.63
CA PRO A 102 12.25 -2.29 -4.04
C PRO A 102 12.50 -1.04 -4.89
N SER A 103 12.97 -1.28 -6.11
CA SER A 103 13.43 -0.24 -7.05
C SER A 103 12.36 0.79 -7.42
N TRP A 104 11.09 0.40 -7.28
CA TRP A 104 9.91 1.20 -7.59
C TRP A 104 9.34 1.99 -6.40
N LEU A 105 9.87 1.85 -5.17
CA LEU A 105 9.50 2.79 -4.11
C LEU A 105 10.14 4.16 -4.39
N ASP A 106 9.39 5.25 -4.16
CA ASP A 106 9.92 6.63 -4.18
C ASP A 106 11.14 6.80 -3.25
N GLU A 107 11.18 6.02 -2.17
CA GLU A 107 12.25 6.05 -1.17
C GLU A 107 13.20 4.84 -1.36
N ASP A 108 14.46 5.12 -1.68
CA ASP A 108 15.53 4.12 -1.83
C ASP A 108 16.29 4.00 -0.50
N PHE A 109 15.79 3.15 0.41
CA PHE A 109 16.45 2.83 1.66
C PHE A 109 17.29 1.57 1.53
N TYR A 110 18.45 1.59 2.16
CA TYR A 110 19.22 0.39 2.47
C TYR A 110 19.32 0.26 3.99
N THR A 111 18.72 -0.78 4.53
CA THR A 111 18.62 -1.01 5.98
C THR A 111 19.46 -2.20 6.39
N GLU A 112 20.44 -1.98 7.26
CA GLU A 112 21.14 -3.05 7.96
C GLU A 112 20.40 -3.38 9.26
N PHE A 113 20.02 -4.65 9.45
CA PHE A 113 19.35 -5.10 10.67
C PHE A 113 20.34 -5.75 11.62
N PHE A 114 20.12 -5.51 12.91
CA PHE A 114 20.88 -6.08 14.01
C PHE A 114 19.92 -6.77 14.99
N TRP A 115 20.43 -7.74 15.72
CA TRP A 115 19.72 -8.44 16.77
C TRP A 115 20.38 -8.19 18.13
N LEU A 116 19.56 -7.84 19.10
CA LEU A 116 19.91 -7.78 20.50
C LEU A 116 19.03 -8.73 21.30
N HIS A 117 19.65 -9.69 21.97
CA HIS A 117 18.99 -10.58 22.91
C HIS A 117 19.20 -10.11 24.35
N LEU A 118 18.11 -9.97 25.09
CA LEU A 118 18.11 -9.60 26.51
C LEU A 118 18.00 -10.86 27.38
N SER A 119 18.96 -11.03 28.27
CA SER A 119 18.88 -12.06 29.32
C SER A 119 17.84 -11.70 30.38
N ASP A 120 17.37 -12.70 31.14
CA ASP A 120 16.39 -12.48 32.22
C ASP A 120 16.86 -11.45 33.26
N GLU A 121 18.14 -11.48 33.62
CA GLU A 121 18.74 -10.51 34.55
C GLU A 121 18.70 -9.08 33.99
N GLU A 122 18.94 -8.91 32.69
CA GLU A 122 18.87 -7.61 32.03
C GLU A 122 17.42 -7.13 31.93
N CYS A 123 16.49 -8.02 31.62
CA CYS A 123 15.07 -7.70 31.59
C CYS A 123 14.58 -7.14 32.94
N GLU A 124 14.95 -7.80 34.04
CA GLU A 124 14.61 -7.36 35.41
C GLU A 124 15.30 -6.02 35.74
N ARG A 125 16.61 -5.92 35.51
CA ARG A 125 17.42 -4.73 35.82
C ARG A 125 16.96 -3.49 35.07
N LEU A 126 16.57 -3.63 33.80
CA LEU A 126 16.15 -2.53 32.93
C LEU A 126 14.64 -2.27 33.00
N GLY A 127 13.87 -3.18 33.60
CA GLY A 127 12.42 -3.13 33.67
C GLY A 127 11.79 -3.04 32.28
N VAL A 128 12.17 -3.96 31.38
CA VAL A 128 11.72 -3.97 29.98
C VAL A 128 10.32 -4.56 29.79
N ASP A 129 9.73 -5.16 30.83
CA ASP A 129 8.32 -5.57 30.82
C ASP A 129 7.39 -4.39 30.50
N GLU A 130 7.76 -3.19 30.95
CA GLU A 130 7.04 -1.95 30.69
C GLU A 130 7.66 -1.10 29.56
N LEU A 131 8.50 -1.69 28.70
CA LEU A 131 9.18 -0.96 27.62
C LEU A 131 8.18 -0.23 26.70
N HIS A 132 7.02 -0.85 26.44
CA HIS A 132 5.91 -0.24 25.69
C HIS A 132 5.39 1.09 26.28
N LYS A 133 5.71 1.42 27.54
CA LYS A 133 5.37 2.70 28.20
C LYS A 133 6.47 3.75 28.05
N LYS A 134 7.68 3.34 27.68
CA LYS A 134 8.91 4.16 27.61
C LYS A 134 9.29 4.58 26.19
N VAL A 135 8.59 4.07 25.18
CA VAL A 135 8.86 4.39 23.77
C VAL A 135 8.53 5.84 23.40
N ASP A 136 9.22 6.39 22.39
CA ASP A 136 8.86 7.68 21.80
C ASP A 136 7.46 7.60 21.14
N ARG A 137 6.53 8.43 21.63
CA ARG A 137 5.14 8.43 21.19
C ARG A 137 4.91 9.24 19.92
N ASP A 138 5.86 10.08 19.53
CA ASP A 138 5.78 10.81 18.27
C ASP A 138 6.09 9.87 17.09
N GLU A 139 6.91 8.84 17.33
CA GLU A 139 7.29 7.85 16.30
C GLU A 139 6.58 6.49 16.43
N ILE A 140 6.16 6.11 17.64
CA ILE A 140 5.54 4.81 17.94
C ILE A 140 4.13 5.00 18.51
N ALA A 141 3.13 4.65 17.70
CA ALA A 141 1.72 4.71 18.09
C ALA A 141 1.29 3.51 18.97
N PHE A 142 1.96 2.36 18.82
CA PHE A 142 1.69 1.15 19.59
C PHE A 142 2.94 0.26 19.64
N SER A 143 3.17 -0.45 20.72
CA SER A 143 4.24 -1.43 20.84
C SER A 143 3.91 -2.47 21.91
N GLU A 144 4.47 -3.67 21.80
CA GLU A 144 4.34 -4.76 22.76
C GLU A 144 5.48 -5.77 22.58
N TRP A 145 5.65 -6.62 23.58
CA TRP A 145 6.33 -7.90 23.41
C TRP A 145 5.35 -8.91 22.84
N ILE A 146 5.76 -9.66 21.83
CA ILE A 146 4.92 -10.64 21.15
C ILE A 146 5.72 -11.86 20.74
N ARG A 147 5.10 -13.04 20.81
CA ARG A 147 5.68 -14.26 20.26
C ARG A 147 5.72 -14.21 18.73
N PRO A 148 6.79 -14.70 18.08
CA PRO A 148 6.90 -14.63 16.63
C PRO A 148 5.75 -15.33 15.90
N GLU A 149 5.25 -16.45 16.42
CA GLU A 149 4.11 -17.16 15.82
C GLU A 149 2.81 -16.35 15.90
N ASP A 150 2.56 -15.68 17.03
CA ASP A 150 1.38 -14.83 17.22
C ASP A 150 1.44 -13.58 16.31
N ALA A 151 2.65 -13.05 16.09
CA ALA A 151 2.89 -11.96 15.15
C ALA A 151 2.58 -12.38 13.71
N LEU A 152 3.05 -13.55 13.28
CA LEU A 152 2.75 -14.14 11.96
C LEU A 152 1.27 -14.48 11.79
N GLU A 153 0.58 -14.93 12.85
CA GLU A 153 -0.88 -15.14 12.83
C GLU A 153 -1.62 -13.80 12.62
N ARG A 154 -1.21 -12.73 13.32
CA ARG A 154 -1.81 -11.39 13.13
C ARG A 154 -1.55 -10.85 11.73
N TRP A 155 -0.38 -11.08 11.15
CA TRP A 155 -0.07 -10.72 9.77
C TRP A 155 -0.94 -11.51 8.76
N SER A 156 -1.00 -12.83 8.91
CA SER A 156 -1.75 -13.71 8.00
C SER A 156 -3.27 -13.46 8.02
N THR A 157 -3.78 -12.87 9.11
CA THR A 157 -5.19 -12.49 9.26
C THR A 157 -5.45 -10.99 9.03
N GLY A 158 -4.47 -10.25 8.50
CA GLY A 158 -4.59 -8.83 8.14
C GLY A 158 -4.71 -7.86 9.32
N ARG A 159 -4.36 -8.31 10.54
CA ARG A 159 -4.39 -7.48 11.76
C ARG A 159 -3.11 -6.68 11.96
N ALA A 160 -2.03 -7.08 11.31
CA ALA A 160 -0.73 -6.43 11.40
C ALA A 160 -0.07 -6.37 10.01
N PRO A 161 -0.33 -5.33 9.21
CA PRO A 161 0.40 -5.09 7.96
C PRO A 161 1.90 -4.89 8.25
N MET A 162 2.74 -5.59 7.48
CA MET A 162 4.20 -5.61 7.67
C MET A 162 4.93 -5.51 6.34
N THR A 163 6.22 -5.20 6.40
CA THR A 163 7.12 -5.33 5.26
C THR A 163 7.71 -6.74 5.20
N PRO A 164 8.13 -7.23 4.02
CA PRO A 164 8.78 -8.54 3.88
C PRO A 164 9.99 -8.79 4.81
N PRO A 165 10.90 -7.83 5.08
CA PRO A 165 12.00 -8.03 6.02
C PRO A 165 11.51 -8.40 7.44
N LEU A 166 10.45 -7.74 7.92
CA LEU A 166 9.89 -8.02 9.24
C LEU A 166 9.31 -9.44 9.31
N VAL A 167 8.53 -9.84 8.31
CA VAL A 167 7.95 -11.19 8.21
C VAL A 167 9.04 -12.25 8.14
N ALA A 168 10.10 -12.02 7.36
CA ALA A 168 11.23 -12.95 7.23
C ALA A 168 11.97 -13.14 8.56
N VAL A 169 12.22 -12.07 9.31
CA VAL A 169 12.83 -12.16 10.65
C VAL A 169 11.92 -12.93 11.61
N LEU A 170 10.62 -12.64 11.62
CA LEU A 170 9.66 -13.35 12.47
C LEU A 170 9.58 -14.85 12.14
N ASP A 171 9.59 -15.21 10.85
CA ASP A 171 9.62 -16.59 10.37
C ASP A 171 10.85 -17.36 10.89
N ILE A 172 12.02 -16.72 10.87
CA ILE A 172 13.25 -17.33 11.37
C ILE A 172 13.12 -17.60 12.88
N PHE A 173 12.69 -16.62 13.66
CA PHE A 173 12.55 -16.79 15.12
C PHE A 173 11.42 -17.77 15.50
N ALA A 174 10.37 -17.89 14.69
CA ALA A 174 9.30 -18.87 14.91
C ALA A 174 9.75 -20.32 14.70
N HIS A 175 10.72 -20.55 13.81
CA HIS A 175 11.05 -21.90 13.33
C HIS A 175 12.49 -22.35 13.62
N THR A 176 13.33 -21.48 14.18
CA THR A 176 14.76 -21.74 14.40
C THR A 176 15.10 -21.66 15.89
N PRO A 177 15.78 -22.67 16.48
CA PRO A 177 16.33 -22.57 17.83
C PRO A 177 17.22 -21.33 18.00
N LEU A 178 17.15 -20.66 19.15
CA LEU A 178 17.80 -19.37 19.38
C LEU A 178 19.33 -19.40 19.16
N ASP A 179 19.98 -20.52 19.45
CA ASP A 179 21.41 -20.76 19.24
C ASP A 179 21.80 -20.97 17.77
N GLU A 180 20.82 -21.24 16.90
CA GLU A 180 21.00 -21.42 15.45
C GLU A 180 20.54 -20.19 14.63
N VAL A 181 19.75 -19.29 15.23
CA VAL A 181 19.18 -18.10 14.57
C VAL A 181 20.24 -17.26 13.84
N ALA A 182 21.40 -17.03 14.47
CA ALA A 182 22.47 -16.24 13.86
C ALA A 182 22.97 -16.85 12.53
N GLY A 183 23.08 -18.19 12.47
CA GLY A 183 23.51 -18.89 11.26
C GLY A 183 22.43 -19.00 10.18
N GLU A 184 21.15 -18.96 10.54
CA GLU A 184 20.05 -18.86 9.56
C GLU A 184 19.96 -17.44 8.97
N LEU A 185 20.12 -16.41 9.79
CA LEU A 185 20.09 -15.01 9.35
C LEU A 185 21.22 -14.72 8.36
N ASP A 186 22.46 -15.17 8.65
CA ASP A 186 23.58 -15.03 7.70
C ASP A 186 23.30 -15.72 6.36
N ARG A 187 22.63 -16.89 6.38
CA ARG A 187 22.26 -17.62 5.15
C ARG A 187 21.19 -16.89 4.33
N ARG A 188 20.30 -16.12 4.95
CA ARG A 188 19.23 -15.37 4.27
C ARG A 188 19.58 -13.92 3.95
N ARG A 189 20.80 -13.47 4.28
CA ARG A 189 21.28 -12.09 4.09
C ARG A 189 20.97 -11.49 2.72
N ASP A 190 21.07 -12.28 1.66
CA ASP A 190 20.87 -11.83 0.27
C ASP A 190 19.61 -12.43 -0.39
N ALA A 191 18.69 -13.00 0.38
CA ALA A 191 17.56 -13.77 -0.15
C ALA A 191 16.46 -12.90 -0.80
N HIS A 192 16.42 -11.60 -0.49
CA HIS A 192 15.36 -10.72 -0.98
C HIS A 192 15.76 -10.04 -2.30
N ARG A 193 15.06 -10.44 -3.37
CA ARG A 193 15.20 -9.80 -4.68
C ARG A 193 14.51 -8.44 -4.65
N ARG A 194 15.23 -7.41 -5.10
CA ARG A 194 14.75 -6.02 -5.20
C ARG A 194 13.48 -5.88 -6.04
N ASP A 195 13.26 -6.78 -7.00
CA ASP A 195 12.16 -6.70 -7.96
C ASP A 195 11.12 -7.82 -7.79
N ALA A 196 10.96 -8.33 -6.55
CA ALA A 196 9.94 -9.31 -6.21
C ALA A 196 8.66 -8.64 -5.66
N PRO A 197 7.48 -9.29 -5.81
CA PRO A 197 6.26 -8.82 -5.16
C PRO A 197 6.44 -8.71 -3.63
N MET A 198 5.89 -7.66 -3.04
CA MET A 198 5.88 -7.46 -1.59
C MET A 198 4.59 -8.03 -1.00
N GLU A 199 4.71 -9.02 -0.13
CA GLU A 199 3.57 -9.51 0.64
C GLU A 199 3.36 -8.66 1.90
N ILE A 200 2.23 -7.95 1.95
CA ILE A 200 1.95 -6.95 2.99
C ILE A 200 1.12 -7.53 4.13
N VAL A 201 0.19 -8.41 3.79
CA VAL A 201 -0.63 -9.24 4.67
C VAL A 201 -0.73 -10.63 4.02
N GLY A 202 -1.01 -11.67 4.81
CA GLY A 202 -1.00 -13.04 4.29
C GLY A 202 -1.89 -13.24 3.07
N GLY A 203 -1.31 -13.82 2.03
CA GLY A 203 -1.94 -14.11 0.76
C GLY A 203 -2.16 -12.91 -0.14
N LEU A 204 -1.62 -11.72 0.16
CA LEU A 204 -1.77 -10.53 -0.66
C LEU A 204 -0.40 -9.89 -0.93
N SER A 205 0.10 -10.11 -2.14
CA SER A 205 1.34 -9.51 -2.64
C SER A 205 1.08 -8.41 -3.65
N VAL A 206 1.97 -7.41 -3.70
CA VAL A 206 1.91 -6.30 -4.65
C VAL A 206 3.21 -6.20 -5.45
N LEU A 207 3.08 -6.03 -6.76
CA LEU A 207 4.15 -5.69 -7.70
C LEU A 207 3.72 -4.47 -8.50
N PRO A 208 4.19 -3.27 -8.17
CA PRO A 208 3.91 -2.10 -8.98
C PRO A 208 4.69 -2.14 -10.28
N LEU A 209 3.98 -1.85 -11.37
CA LEU A 209 4.52 -1.84 -12.72
C LEU A 209 4.50 -0.42 -13.25
N GLU A 210 5.54 0.01 -13.95
CA GLU A 210 5.55 1.33 -14.61
C GLU A 210 4.45 1.37 -15.69
N THR A 211 3.57 2.37 -15.63
CA THR A 211 2.41 2.49 -16.54
C THR A 211 2.23 3.91 -17.05
N ALA A 212 1.50 4.04 -18.17
CA ALA A 212 1.08 5.33 -18.70
C ALA A 212 -0.14 5.89 -17.95
N THR A 213 -0.04 6.00 -16.62
CA THR A 213 -1.09 6.52 -15.73
C THR A 213 -1.07 8.06 -15.62
N ILE A 214 -2.01 8.64 -14.86
CA ILE A 214 -2.14 10.08 -14.67
C ILE A 214 -1.11 10.58 -13.63
N PRO A 215 -0.25 11.55 -13.96
CA PRO A 215 0.69 12.14 -13.00
C PRO A 215 -0.01 12.70 -11.75
N PRO A 216 0.62 12.61 -10.56
CA PRO A 216 2.02 12.26 -10.32
C PRO A 216 2.30 10.75 -10.21
N ALA A 217 1.28 9.89 -10.35
CA ALA A 217 1.50 8.45 -10.36
C ALA A 217 2.34 8.08 -11.60
N THR A 218 3.24 7.12 -11.40
CA THR A 218 4.12 6.56 -12.44
C THR A 218 3.95 5.05 -12.58
N HIS A 219 3.31 4.43 -11.59
CA HIS A 219 3.11 2.99 -11.53
C HIS A 219 1.66 2.66 -11.19
N THR A 220 1.20 1.51 -11.68
CA THR A 220 -0.02 0.85 -11.23
C THR A 220 0.34 -0.42 -10.46
N ASN A 221 -0.27 -0.62 -9.31
CA ASN A 221 -0.09 -1.78 -8.47
C ASN A 221 -0.77 -3.00 -9.11
N CYS A 222 0.02 -3.98 -9.54
CA CYS A 222 -0.47 -5.32 -9.88
C CYS A 222 -0.48 -6.18 -8.61
N TYR A 223 -1.59 -6.84 -8.32
CA TYR A 223 -1.74 -7.65 -7.10
C TYR A 223 -1.77 -9.14 -7.38
N PHE A 224 -1.29 -9.92 -6.43
CA PHE A 224 -1.41 -11.38 -6.41
C PHE A 224 -2.12 -11.78 -5.14
N VAL A 225 -3.21 -12.53 -5.27
CA VAL A 225 -4.05 -12.88 -4.12
C VAL A 225 -4.33 -14.37 -4.08
N GLY A 226 -4.01 -15.02 -2.95
CA GLY A 226 -4.38 -16.41 -2.62
C GLY A 226 -3.19 -17.36 -2.48
N ASP A 227 -3.15 -18.21 -1.44
CA ASP A 227 -1.97 -19.02 -1.11
C ASP A 227 -1.82 -20.29 -1.97
N GLU A 228 -2.89 -21.06 -2.18
CA GLU A 228 -2.83 -22.32 -2.94
C GLU A 228 -3.11 -22.09 -4.43
N ARG A 229 -4.17 -21.33 -4.72
CA ARG A 229 -4.45 -20.79 -6.04
C ARG A 229 -4.43 -19.28 -5.93
N PHE A 230 -4.01 -18.59 -6.99
CA PHE A 230 -3.92 -17.14 -6.96
C PHE A 230 -4.50 -16.48 -8.20
N VAL A 231 -5.03 -15.28 -8.02
CA VAL A 231 -5.36 -14.39 -9.14
C VAL A 231 -4.30 -13.30 -9.28
N VAL A 232 -4.10 -12.85 -10.52
CA VAL A 232 -3.35 -11.63 -10.84
C VAL A 232 -4.36 -10.51 -11.08
N ILE A 233 -4.26 -9.39 -10.37
CA ILE A 233 -5.21 -8.28 -10.49
C ILE A 233 -4.50 -7.08 -11.12
N ASP A 234 -5.08 -6.55 -12.19
CA ASP A 234 -4.63 -5.37 -12.94
C ASP A 234 -3.16 -5.43 -13.41
N PRO A 235 -2.81 -6.32 -14.36
CA PRO A 235 -1.49 -6.32 -14.99
C PRO A 235 -1.35 -5.09 -15.92
N GLY A 236 -1.07 -3.94 -15.31
CA GLY A 236 -1.25 -2.63 -15.93
C GLY A 236 -0.30 -2.24 -17.06
N SER A 237 0.78 -2.99 -17.27
CA SER A 237 1.86 -2.63 -18.22
C SER A 237 1.99 -3.63 -19.36
N ALA A 238 2.23 -3.10 -20.56
CA ALA A 238 2.60 -3.86 -21.76
C ALA A 238 4.07 -3.59 -22.17
N ASP A 239 4.84 -2.90 -21.34
CA ASP A 239 6.27 -2.71 -21.58
C ASP A 239 7.02 -4.02 -21.33
N ASP A 240 7.94 -4.36 -22.22
CA ASP A 240 8.68 -5.63 -22.16
C ASP A 240 9.44 -5.80 -20.83
N ALA A 241 10.02 -4.73 -20.27
CA ALA A 241 10.77 -4.83 -19.02
C ALA A 241 9.85 -5.10 -17.82
N GLU A 242 8.68 -4.44 -17.79
CA GLU A 242 7.66 -4.63 -16.76
C GLU A 242 7.01 -6.01 -16.86
N LEU A 243 6.79 -6.51 -18.08
CA LEU A 243 6.28 -7.86 -18.32
C LEU A 243 7.26 -8.93 -17.84
N GLU A 244 8.57 -8.75 -18.02
CA GLU A 244 9.56 -9.70 -17.48
C GLU A 244 9.56 -9.76 -15.95
N LEU A 245 9.33 -8.62 -15.27
CA LEU A 245 9.14 -8.61 -13.81
C LEU A 245 7.88 -9.37 -13.41
N LEU A 246 6.77 -9.10 -14.08
CA LEU A 246 5.49 -9.77 -13.86
C LEU A 246 5.58 -11.27 -14.12
N PHE A 247 6.28 -11.68 -15.18
CA PHE A 247 6.50 -13.09 -15.49
C PHE A 247 7.36 -13.77 -14.44
N GLY A 248 8.46 -13.16 -14.02
CA GLY A 248 9.30 -13.69 -12.95
C GLY A 248 8.54 -13.87 -11.63
N ALA A 249 7.61 -12.96 -11.32
CA ALA A 249 6.73 -13.08 -10.16
C ALA A 249 5.75 -14.26 -10.27
N ILE A 250 5.05 -14.37 -11.41
CA ILE A 250 4.10 -15.47 -11.67
C ILE A 250 4.82 -16.81 -11.65
N ASP A 251 5.93 -16.93 -12.39
CA ASP A 251 6.74 -18.15 -12.47
C ASP A 251 7.24 -18.56 -11.07
N GLY A 252 7.67 -17.59 -10.23
CA GLY A 252 8.05 -17.85 -8.85
C GLY A 252 6.93 -18.44 -7.98
N PHE A 253 5.68 -17.99 -8.16
CA PHE A 253 4.53 -18.58 -7.47
C PHE A 253 4.18 -19.97 -7.99
N LEU A 254 4.28 -20.20 -9.30
CA LEU A 254 4.08 -21.52 -9.91
C LEU A 254 5.15 -22.52 -9.43
N GLU A 255 6.41 -22.11 -9.31
CA GLU A 255 7.52 -22.92 -8.78
C GLU A 255 7.32 -23.32 -7.31
N GLN A 256 6.61 -22.49 -6.53
CA GLN A 256 6.18 -22.81 -5.17
C GLN A 256 5.00 -23.80 -5.12
N GLY A 257 4.49 -24.25 -6.27
CA GLY A 257 3.38 -25.17 -6.39
C GLY A 257 1.99 -24.51 -6.35
N ARG A 258 1.93 -23.18 -6.43
CA ARG A 258 0.65 -22.43 -6.45
C ARG A 258 0.05 -22.48 -7.84
N GLY A 259 -1.28 -22.50 -7.95
CA GLY A 259 -1.98 -22.51 -9.24
C GLY A 259 -2.47 -21.12 -9.66
N LEU A 260 -2.10 -20.65 -10.85
CA LEU A 260 -2.72 -19.46 -11.44
C LEU A 260 -4.20 -19.75 -11.74
N ALA A 261 -5.11 -19.00 -11.11
CA ALA A 261 -6.54 -19.16 -11.28
C ALA A 261 -7.07 -18.35 -12.47
N ALA A 262 -6.73 -17.06 -12.52
CA ALA A 262 -7.15 -16.12 -13.56
C ALA A 262 -6.41 -14.78 -13.42
N VAL A 263 -6.53 -13.95 -14.45
CA VAL A 263 -6.37 -12.51 -14.38
C VAL A 263 -7.72 -11.88 -14.03
N VAL A 264 -7.78 -11.05 -13.00
CA VAL A 264 -8.99 -10.31 -12.60
C VAL A 264 -8.79 -8.83 -12.85
N LEU A 265 -9.78 -8.14 -13.40
CA LEU A 265 -9.69 -6.72 -13.71
C LEU A 265 -10.60 -5.90 -12.82
N THR A 266 -10.06 -4.83 -12.23
CA THR A 266 -10.88 -3.86 -11.50
C THR A 266 -11.71 -3.03 -12.46
N HIS A 267 -11.14 -2.55 -13.58
CA HIS A 267 -11.86 -1.81 -14.62
C HIS A 267 -11.06 -1.68 -15.91
N HIS A 268 -11.68 -1.12 -16.95
CA HIS A 268 -11.18 -1.07 -18.33
C HIS A 268 -10.06 -0.06 -18.63
N HIS A 269 -9.61 0.77 -17.70
CA HIS A 269 -8.60 1.79 -18.02
C HIS A 269 -7.25 1.15 -18.38
N ARG A 270 -6.54 1.83 -19.27
CA ARG A 270 -5.39 1.26 -19.99
C ARG A 270 -4.29 0.80 -19.04
N ASP A 271 -4.00 1.58 -18.01
CA ASP A 271 -3.01 1.30 -16.98
C ASP A 271 -3.40 0.19 -16.01
N HIS A 272 -4.54 -0.48 -16.21
CA HIS A 272 -4.96 -1.70 -15.50
C HIS A 272 -4.97 -2.93 -16.42
N VAL A 273 -5.28 -2.75 -17.71
CA VAL A 273 -5.54 -3.87 -18.63
C VAL A 273 -4.42 -4.15 -19.63
N SER A 274 -3.39 -3.30 -19.75
CA SER A 274 -2.46 -3.37 -20.89
C SER A 274 -1.66 -4.68 -20.98
N GLY A 275 -1.32 -5.31 -19.85
CA GLY A 275 -0.54 -6.54 -19.79
C GLY A 275 -1.37 -7.82 -19.95
N VAL A 276 -2.71 -7.73 -20.00
CA VAL A 276 -3.60 -8.91 -20.03
C VAL A 276 -3.28 -9.83 -21.20
N SER A 277 -3.15 -9.30 -22.41
CA SER A 277 -2.90 -10.12 -23.61
C SER A 277 -1.60 -10.92 -23.50
N ALA A 278 -0.57 -10.36 -22.88
CA ALA A 278 0.71 -11.05 -22.68
C ALA A 278 0.58 -12.21 -21.68
N LEU A 279 -0.27 -12.05 -20.66
CA LEU A 279 -0.53 -13.11 -19.68
C LEU A 279 -1.38 -14.24 -20.27
N VAL A 280 -2.39 -13.91 -21.09
CA VAL A 280 -3.17 -14.89 -21.84
C VAL A 280 -2.26 -15.69 -22.79
N GLU A 281 -1.40 -15.00 -23.56
CA GLU A 281 -0.48 -15.67 -24.50
C GLU A 281 0.53 -16.59 -23.80
N ARG A 282 1.10 -16.16 -22.68
CA ARG A 282 2.14 -16.92 -21.97
C ARG A 282 1.61 -18.05 -21.12
N TYR A 283 0.49 -17.83 -20.42
CA TYR A 283 0.01 -18.74 -19.38
C TYR A 283 -1.34 -19.39 -19.69
N ASP A 284 -1.97 -19.08 -20.82
CA ASP A 284 -3.35 -19.50 -21.13
C ASP A 284 -4.31 -19.11 -19.99
N ALA A 285 -4.07 -17.93 -19.40
CA ALA A 285 -4.78 -17.47 -18.22
C ALA A 285 -6.21 -17.03 -18.60
N GLU A 286 -7.21 -17.52 -17.85
CA GLU A 286 -8.57 -16.99 -17.95
C GLU A 286 -8.60 -15.52 -17.50
N VAL A 287 -9.46 -14.71 -18.13
CA VAL A 287 -9.67 -13.31 -17.75
C VAL A 287 -11.07 -13.12 -17.19
N TRP A 288 -11.16 -12.62 -15.97
CA TRP A 288 -12.40 -12.39 -15.25
C TRP A 288 -12.59 -10.90 -14.98
N ALA A 289 -13.76 -10.35 -15.33
CA ALA A 289 -14.03 -8.92 -15.20
C ALA A 289 -15.53 -8.63 -15.09
N HIS A 290 -15.91 -7.42 -14.71
CA HIS A 290 -17.31 -7.01 -14.74
C HIS A 290 -17.86 -7.00 -16.19
N HIS A 291 -19.13 -7.37 -16.39
CA HIS A 291 -19.74 -7.47 -17.72
C HIS A 291 -19.70 -6.14 -18.52
N GLU A 292 -19.74 -4.99 -17.86
CA GLU A 292 -19.61 -3.70 -18.54
C GLU A 292 -18.23 -3.47 -19.18
N LEU A 293 -17.19 -4.15 -18.71
CA LEU A 293 -15.86 -4.13 -19.34
C LEU A 293 -15.93 -4.78 -20.73
N VAL A 294 -16.62 -5.91 -20.86
CA VAL A 294 -16.79 -6.65 -22.14
C VAL A 294 -17.41 -5.76 -23.21
N ALA A 295 -18.37 -4.93 -22.82
CA ALA A 295 -19.01 -3.97 -23.74
C ALA A 295 -18.02 -2.90 -24.26
N ARG A 296 -16.96 -2.60 -23.50
CA ARG A 296 -15.99 -1.53 -23.76
C ARG A 296 -14.74 -2.03 -24.46
N LEU A 297 -14.21 -3.20 -24.06
CA LEU A 297 -12.97 -3.78 -24.58
C LEU A 297 -13.26 -5.05 -25.40
N LYS A 298 -13.83 -4.88 -26.59
CA LYS A 298 -14.25 -5.99 -27.46
C LYS A 298 -13.12 -6.92 -27.90
N ASP A 299 -11.89 -6.44 -27.88
CA ASP A 299 -10.71 -7.20 -28.31
C ASP A 299 -10.05 -7.96 -27.15
N LEU A 300 -10.49 -7.73 -25.91
CA LEU A 300 -10.01 -8.46 -24.74
C LEU A 300 -10.89 -9.69 -24.51
N PRO A 301 -10.33 -10.91 -24.51
CA PRO A 301 -11.11 -12.10 -24.22
C PRO A 301 -11.46 -12.07 -22.73
N VAL A 302 -12.74 -11.93 -22.38
CA VAL A 302 -13.24 -12.09 -21.01
C VAL A 302 -13.94 -13.44 -20.95
N ASP A 303 -13.36 -14.38 -20.21
CA ASP A 303 -13.82 -15.76 -20.11
C ASP A 303 -14.94 -15.92 -19.07
N ARG A 304 -14.96 -15.04 -18.07
CA ARG A 304 -15.98 -15.00 -17.02
C ARG A 304 -16.36 -13.57 -16.67
N GLU A 305 -17.67 -13.32 -16.67
CA GLU A 305 -18.23 -12.07 -16.16
C GLU A 305 -18.45 -12.20 -14.64
N LEU A 306 -17.96 -11.21 -13.88
CA LEU A 306 -18.10 -11.14 -12.43
C LEU A 306 -19.26 -10.21 -12.05
N GLU A 307 -20.09 -10.66 -11.12
CA GLU A 307 -21.24 -9.91 -10.60
C GLU A 307 -20.97 -9.34 -9.19
N ASP A 308 -21.81 -8.38 -8.78
CA ASP A 308 -21.78 -7.85 -7.41
C ASP A 308 -22.09 -8.93 -6.37
N GLY A 309 -21.23 -9.06 -5.36
CA GLY A 309 -21.36 -10.03 -4.28
C GLY A 309 -20.91 -11.45 -4.63
N GLU A 310 -20.41 -11.68 -5.85
CA GLU A 310 -19.88 -12.98 -6.26
C GLU A 310 -18.60 -13.34 -5.51
N ALA A 311 -18.44 -14.61 -5.14
CA ALA A 311 -17.26 -15.13 -4.49
C ALA A 311 -16.32 -15.82 -5.49
N ILE A 312 -15.04 -15.47 -5.43
CA ILE A 312 -13.94 -16.14 -6.11
C ILE A 312 -13.19 -17.00 -5.08
N GLU A 313 -13.33 -18.31 -5.20
CA GLU A 313 -12.69 -19.29 -4.30
C GLU A 313 -11.29 -19.69 -4.80
N LEU A 314 -10.28 -19.50 -3.95
CA LEU A 314 -8.86 -19.67 -4.26
C LEU A 314 -8.17 -20.68 -3.33
N GLY A 315 -8.94 -21.65 -2.83
CA GLY A 315 -8.50 -22.62 -1.82
C GLY A 315 -8.90 -22.13 -0.42
N PRO A 316 -7.95 -21.83 0.48
CA PRO A 316 -8.26 -21.26 1.79
C PRO A 316 -8.67 -19.79 1.74
N ASP A 317 -8.46 -19.13 0.60
CA ASP A 317 -8.77 -17.72 0.36
C ASP A 317 -10.05 -17.55 -0.46
N THR A 318 -10.81 -16.52 -0.12
CA THR A 318 -12.00 -16.10 -0.86
C THR A 318 -11.93 -14.59 -1.12
N LEU A 319 -12.14 -14.19 -2.37
CA LEU A 319 -12.35 -12.80 -2.76
C LEU A 319 -13.83 -12.56 -3.07
N THR A 320 -14.45 -11.59 -2.42
CA THR A 320 -15.82 -11.14 -2.74
C THR A 320 -15.75 -9.95 -3.69
N CYS A 321 -16.39 -10.07 -4.86
CA CYS A 321 -16.51 -9.00 -5.84
C CYS A 321 -17.50 -7.93 -5.36
N LEU A 322 -17.11 -6.67 -5.43
CA LEU A 322 -17.94 -5.53 -5.02
C LEU A 322 -18.02 -4.54 -6.18
N HIS A 323 -19.17 -4.44 -6.83
CA HIS A 323 -19.41 -3.43 -7.85
C HIS A 323 -19.44 -2.04 -7.22
N THR A 324 -18.48 -1.21 -7.64
CA THR A 324 -18.20 0.10 -7.07
C THR A 324 -18.11 1.15 -8.19
N PRO A 325 -19.20 1.37 -8.95
CA PRO A 325 -19.19 2.29 -10.07
C PRO A 325 -18.97 3.73 -9.62
N GLY A 326 -18.57 4.57 -10.56
CA GLY A 326 -18.51 6.01 -10.40
C GLY A 326 -17.18 6.62 -10.83
N HIS A 327 -16.06 5.91 -10.71
CA HIS A 327 -14.84 6.27 -11.45
C HIS A 327 -14.95 5.76 -12.89
N ALA A 328 -15.24 4.48 -13.01
CA ALA A 328 -15.66 3.80 -14.23
C ALA A 328 -16.93 2.98 -13.92
N PRO A 329 -17.77 2.68 -14.91
CA PRO A 329 -19.04 1.99 -14.65
C PRO A 329 -18.88 0.47 -14.47
N ASP A 330 -17.78 -0.09 -14.97
CA ASP A 330 -17.35 -1.48 -14.78
C ASP A 330 -16.47 -1.70 -13.53
N HIS A 331 -16.31 -0.67 -12.70
CA HIS A 331 -15.35 -0.70 -11.60
C HIS A 331 -15.73 -1.70 -10.49
N LEU A 332 -14.79 -2.57 -10.15
CA LEU A 332 -14.86 -3.55 -9.06
C LEU A 332 -13.81 -3.24 -7.98
N CYS A 333 -14.25 -3.32 -6.73
CA CYS A 333 -13.37 -3.63 -5.62
C CYS A 333 -13.42 -5.13 -5.34
N LEU A 334 -12.32 -5.68 -4.81
CA LEU A 334 -12.25 -7.09 -4.42
C LEU A 334 -11.94 -7.18 -2.93
N PHE A 335 -12.82 -7.84 -2.17
CA PHE A 335 -12.69 -7.96 -0.73
C PHE A 335 -12.11 -9.32 -0.35
N HIS A 336 -10.91 -9.31 0.22
CA HIS A 336 -10.24 -10.51 0.71
C HIS A 336 -10.76 -10.89 2.10
N GLU A 337 -11.52 -11.99 2.17
CA GLU A 337 -12.28 -12.36 3.36
C GLU A 337 -11.40 -12.69 4.57
N ARG A 338 -10.26 -13.36 4.35
CA ARG A 338 -9.33 -13.79 5.41
C ARG A 338 -8.71 -12.59 6.12
N THR A 339 -8.16 -11.65 5.37
CA THR A 339 -7.47 -10.47 5.92
C THR A 339 -8.39 -9.28 6.16
N LYS A 340 -9.65 -9.35 5.69
CA LYS A 340 -10.60 -8.24 5.67
C LYS A 340 -10.02 -7.00 4.96
N SER A 341 -9.31 -7.25 3.86
CA SER A 341 -8.66 -6.21 3.03
C SER A 341 -9.46 -5.95 1.76
N VAL A 342 -9.40 -4.73 1.24
CA VAL A 342 -10.01 -4.39 -0.06
C VAL A 342 -8.93 -4.03 -1.06
N ILE A 343 -8.87 -4.73 -2.18
CA ILE A 343 -8.20 -4.26 -3.39
C ILE A 343 -9.17 -3.28 -4.06
N ALA A 344 -8.81 -2.00 -4.02
CA ALA A 344 -9.75 -0.91 -4.30
C ALA A 344 -9.71 -0.41 -5.74
N GLY A 345 -8.77 -0.87 -6.56
CA GLY A 345 -8.54 -0.28 -7.88
C GLY A 345 -8.39 1.24 -7.76
N ASP A 346 -9.12 1.95 -8.62
CA ASP A 346 -9.21 3.40 -8.65
C ASP A 346 -10.43 3.94 -7.88
N LEU A 347 -10.94 3.22 -6.88
CA LEU A 347 -11.90 3.82 -5.95
C LEU A 347 -11.20 4.85 -5.04
N VAL A 348 -10.00 4.52 -4.53
CA VAL A 348 -9.18 5.40 -3.69
C VAL A 348 -7.69 5.18 -3.97
N ALA A 349 -6.89 6.24 -3.87
CA ALA A 349 -5.43 6.21 -3.89
C ALA A 349 -4.84 6.54 -2.51
N SER A 350 -3.57 6.23 -2.26
CA SER A 350 -2.89 6.56 -0.98
C SER A 350 -2.35 8.01 -0.92
N LYS A 351 -2.01 8.57 -2.08
CA LYS A 351 -1.65 9.99 -2.28
C LYS A 351 -2.66 10.64 -3.22
N GLY A 352 -3.04 11.90 -2.96
CA GLY A 352 -4.00 12.62 -3.81
C GLY A 352 -5.43 12.06 -3.81
N THR A 353 -6.21 12.41 -4.84
CA THR A 353 -7.58 11.91 -5.07
C THR A 353 -7.78 11.41 -6.50
N ILE A 354 -8.68 10.45 -6.68
CA ILE A 354 -9.05 9.91 -7.99
C ILE A 354 -9.82 10.95 -8.85
N VAL A 355 -9.65 10.89 -10.17
CA VAL A 355 -10.42 11.71 -11.12
C VAL A 355 -11.75 11.04 -11.43
N ILE A 356 -12.83 11.82 -11.46
CA ILE A 356 -14.16 11.36 -11.91
C ILE A 356 -14.47 12.07 -13.22
N ASN A 357 -14.55 11.33 -14.33
CA ASN A 357 -14.57 11.92 -15.68
C ASN A 357 -15.78 11.46 -16.51
N PRO A 358 -16.80 12.29 -16.72
CA PRO A 358 -17.99 11.93 -17.51
C PRO A 358 -17.66 11.72 -19.00
N PRO A 359 -18.39 10.89 -19.75
CA PRO A 359 -19.60 10.20 -19.34
C PRO A 359 -19.34 8.87 -18.59
N GLU A 360 -18.08 8.48 -18.40
CA GLU A 360 -17.73 7.23 -17.72
C GLU A 360 -17.86 7.34 -16.20
N GLY A 361 -17.36 8.44 -15.64
CA GLY A 361 -17.40 8.72 -14.22
C GLY A 361 -18.64 9.51 -13.80
N HIS A 362 -19.17 9.17 -12.63
CA HIS A 362 -20.36 9.76 -12.03
C HIS A 362 -20.18 9.96 -10.52
N VAL A 363 -20.33 11.21 -10.03
CA VAL A 363 -20.06 11.53 -8.62
C VAL A 363 -21.05 10.88 -7.66
N GLY A 364 -22.35 10.85 -7.99
CA GLY A 364 -23.37 10.22 -7.14
C GLY A 364 -23.05 8.74 -6.85
N GLN A 365 -22.88 7.94 -7.90
CA GLN A 365 -22.41 6.54 -7.83
C GLN A 365 -21.08 6.40 -7.09
N TYR A 366 -20.08 7.25 -7.39
CA TYR A 366 -18.78 7.19 -6.72
C TYR A 366 -18.89 7.43 -5.21
N MET A 367 -19.74 8.37 -4.78
CA MET A 367 -20.01 8.64 -3.37
C MET A 367 -20.72 7.48 -2.68
N GLU A 368 -21.63 6.80 -3.36
CA GLU A 368 -22.27 5.59 -2.85
C GLU A 368 -21.28 4.44 -2.70
N SER A 369 -20.43 4.22 -3.70
CA SER A 369 -19.33 3.25 -3.65
C SER A 369 -18.37 3.51 -2.49
N LEU A 370 -17.98 4.76 -2.24
CA LEU A 370 -17.16 5.13 -1.08
C LEU A 370 -17.85 4.83 0.25
N ARG A 371 -19.15 5.14 0.38
CA ARG A 371 -19.93 4.86 1.60
C ARG A 371 -20.06 3.36 1.83
N ARG A 372 -20.33 2.58 0.78
CA ARG A 372 -20.41 1.12 0.84
C ARG A 372 -19.12 0.50 1.38
N ILE A 373 -17.97 0.86 0.82
CA ILE A 373 -16.67 0.34 1.29
C ILE A 373 -16.34 0.84 2.70
N ARG A 374 -16.75 2.05 3.06
CA ARG A 374 -16.61 2.57 4.42
C ARG A 374 -17.44 1.78 5.44
N GLU A 375 -18.66 1.41 5.08
CA GLU A 375 -19.56 0.61 5.94
C GLU A 375 -19.12 -0.84 6.05
N LEU A 376 -18.50 -1.41 5.02
CA LEU A 376 -17.86 -2.73 5.05
C LEU A 376 -16.78 -2.81 6.14
N GLY A 377 -16.10 -1.69 6.43
CA GLY A 377 -15.11 -1.60 7.50
C GLY A 377 -13.85 -2.44 7.27
N PRO A 378 -13.15 -2.29 6.11
CA PRO A 378 -11.93 -3.04 5.86
C PRO A 378 -10.81 -2.67 6.84
N ARG A 379 -9.91 -3.61 7.10
CA ARG A 379 -8.70 -3.40 7.91
C ARG A 379 -7.61 -2.68 7.14
N THR A 380 -7.50 -2.94 5.85
CA THR A 380 -6.50 -2.33 4.97
C THR A 380 -7.08 -2.17 3.57
N ILE A 381 -6.77 -1.05 2.92
CA ILE A 381 -7.10 -0.83 1.51
C ILE A 381 -5.83 -0.88 0.67
N PHE A 382 -5.87 -1.62 -0.43
CA PHE A 382 -4.83 -1.78 -1.43
C PHE A 382 -5.25 -1.03 -2.70
N PRO A 383 -4.78 0.23 -2.89
CA PRO A 383 -5.18 1.07 -4.02
C PRO A 383 -4.39 0.73 -5.28
N ALA A 384 -4.91 1.01 -6.47
CA ALA A 384 -4.11 0.86 -7.70
C ALA A 384 -2.88 1.78 -7.73
N HIS A 385 -2.92 2.91 -7.01
CA HIS A 385 -1.81 3.86 -6.95
C HIS A 385 -1.41 4.22 -5.51
N GLY A 386 -0.12 3.99 -5.23
CA GLY A 386 0.52 4.29 -3.95
C GLY A 386 0.50 3.11 -2.96
N TRP A 387 0.76 3.40 -1.69
CA TRP A 387 0.90 2.41 -0.62
C TRP A 387 -0.42 1.85 -0.12
N ALA A 388 -0.36 0.67 0.53
CA ALA A 388 -1.48 0.16 1.31
C ALA A 388 -1.89 1.17 2.40
N ILE A 389 -3.18 1.39 2.54
CA ILE A 389 -3.81 2.33 3.47
C ILE A 389 -4.21 1.55 4.72
N THR A 390 -3.54 1.83 5.83
CA THR A 390 -3.77 1.18 7.14
C THR A 390 -4.78 1.90 8.02
N ASP A 391 -5.19 3.12 7.66
CA ASP A 391 -6.40 3.79 8.18
C ASP A 391 -7.46 3.94 7.07
N PRO A 392 -8.16 2.84 6.70
CA PRO A 392 -9.19 2.89 5.67
C PRO A 392 -10.31 3.88 5.99
N ARG A 393 -10.74 3.94 7.25
CA ARG A 393 -11.85 4.79 7.67
C ARG A 393 -11.50 6.26 7.50
N GLY A 394 -10.36 6.70 8.02
CA GLY A 394 -9.91 8.09 7.86
C GLY A 394 -9.72 8.48 6.40
N ARG A 395 -9.19 7.56 5.57
CA ARG A 395 -9.01 7.81 4.13
C ARG A 395 -10.34 7.97 3.38
N LEU A 396 -11.31 7.09 3.64
CA LEU A 396 -12.63 7.15 3.02
C LEU A 396 -13.42 8.37 3.51
N ASP A 397 -13.37 8.68 4.81
CA ASP A 397 -13.98 9.89 5.38
C ASP A 397 -13.40 11.16 4.75
N PHE A 398 -12.08 11.20 4.50
CA PHE A 398 -11.42 12.28 3.76
C PHE A 398 -11.96 12.41 2.34
N TYR A 399 -12.06 11.32 1.57
CA TYR A 399 -12.59 11.35 0.20
C TYR A 399 -14.04 11.85 0.15
N ILE A 400 -14.91 11.31 0.99
CA ILE A 400 -16.32 11.71 1.11
C ILE A 400 -16.41 13.20 1.42
N SER A 401 -15.69 13.66 2.45
CA SER A 401 -15.69 15.06 2.87
C SER A 401 -15.14 16.00 1.79
N HIS A 402 -14.07 15.57 1.10
CA HIS A 402 -13.45 16.34 0.02
C HIS A 402 -14.42 16.54 -1.15
N ARG A 403 -15.13 15.49 -1.59
CA ARG A 403 -16.12 15.57 -2.68
C ARG A 403 -17.32 16.42 -2.31
N MET A 404 -17.87 16.25 -1.09
CA MET A 404 -18.98 17.08 -0.60
C MET A 404 -18.59 18.57 -0.52
N LYS A 405 -17.37 18.86 -0.05
CA LYS A 405 -16.85 20.24 -0.02
C LYS A 405 -16.76 20.81 -1.43
N ARG A 406 -16.26 20.04 -2.40
CA ARG A 406 -16.11 20.47 -3.79
C ARG A 406 -17.48 20.74 -4.43
N GLU A 407 -18.43 19.83 -4.28
CA GLU A 407 -19.80 19.97 -4.81
C GLU A 407 -20.51 21.20 -4.24
N ARG A 408 -20.42 21.42 -2.93
CA ARG A 408 -20.95 22.64 -2.30
C ARG A 408 -20.31 23.90 -2.88
N GLY A 409 -18.99 23.91 -3.05
CA GLY A 409 -18.29 25.04 -3.67
C GLY A 409 -18.78 25.33 -5.09
N ILE A 410 -19.03 24.28 -5.89
CA ILE A 410 -19.58 24.40 -7.25
C ILE A 410 -20.98 25.00 -7.22
N LEU A 411 -21.87 24.49 -6.36
CA LEU A 411 -23.23 25.00 -6.24
C LEU A 411 -23.25 26.47 -5.78
N GLU A 412 -22.39 26.85 -4.85
CA GLU A 412 -22.24 28.24 -4.42
C GLU A 412 -21.72 29.16 -5.54
N ALA A 413 -20.74 28.70 -6.31
CA ALA A 413 -20.22 29.44 -7.46
C ALA A 413 -21.28 29.59 -8.57
N LEU A 414 -22.06 28.54 -8.85
CA LEU A 414 -23.21 28.59 -9.76
C LEU A 414 -24.26 29.61 -9.31
N ARG A 415 -24.60 29.65 -8.02
CA ARG A 415 -25.57 30.62 -7.47
C ARG A 415 -25.08 32.06 -7.53
N ARG A 416 -23.76 32.28 -7.46
CA ARG A 416 -23.15 33.62 -7.62
C ARG A 416 -23.09 34.07 -9.08
N ALA A 417 -23.03 33.14 -10.02
CA ALA A 417 -22.95 33.47 -11.43
C ALA A 417 -24.26 34.12 -11.91
N SER A 418 -24.18 35.37 -12.37
CA SER A 418 -25.34 36.10 -12.90
C SER A 418 -25.84 35.60 -14.25
N THR A 419 -25.13 34.65 -14.86
CA THR A 419 -25.43 34.05 -16.17
C THR A 419 -25.03 32.58 -16.16
N SER A 420 -25.56 31.79 -17.09
CA SER A 420 -25.12 30.41 -17.32
C SER A 420 -23.61 30.33 -17.60
N VAL A 421 -22.91 29.37 -16.99
CA VAL A 421 -21.44 29.20 -17.05
C VAL A 421 -21.05 27.84 -17.60
N THR A 422 -19.87 27.74 -18.20
CA THR A 422 -19.27 26.44 -18.56
C THR A 422 -18.44 25.88 -17.40
N PRO A 423 -18.11 24.57 -17.39
CA PRO A 423 -17.30 24.01 -16.31
C PRO A 423 -15.95 24.71 -16.12
N ILE A 424 -15.28 25.10 -17.22
CA ILE A 424 -13.97 25.76 -17.15
C ILE A 424 -14.04 27.17 -16.54
N ASP A 425 -15.19 27.84 -16.64
CA ASP A 425 -15.38 29.18 -16.04
C ASP A 425 -15.38 29.12 -14.50
N LEU A 426 -15.78 27.97 -13.92
CA LEU A 426 -15.84 27.77 -12.47
C LEU A 426 -14.54 27.24 -11.86
N VAL A 427 -13.62 26.69 -12.67
CA VAL A 427 -12.37 26.08 -12.17
C VAL A 427 -11.51 27.05 -11.36
N PRO A 428 -11.24 28.30 -11.79
CA PRO A 428 -10.36 29.20 -11.03
C PRO A 428 -10.84 29.51 -9.61
N GLU A 429 -12.16 29.43 -9.38
CA GLU A 429 -12.80 29.70 -8.08
C GLU A 429 -12.90 28.44 -7.23
N VAL A 430 -13.30 27.31 -7.82
CA VAL A 430 -13.59 26.07 -7.10
C VAL A 430 -12.32 25.23 -6.87
N TYR A 431 -11.35 25.33 -7.78
CA TYR A 431 -10.10 24.55 -7.84
C TYR A 431 -8.88 25.48 -7.67
N ASP A 432 -8.96 26.43 -6.74
CA ASP A 432 -7.89 27.37 -6.40
C ASP A 432 -6.67 26.70 -5.72
N ASP A 433 -6.83 25.45 -5.29
CA ASP A 433 -5.84 24.60 -4.64
C ASP A 433 -5.02 23.74 -5.62
N VAL A 434 -5.33 23.76 -6.92
CA VAL A 434 -4.60 23.00 -7.93
C VAL A 434 -3.90 23.91 -8.96
N PRO A 435 -2.69 23.54 -9.43
CA PRO A 435 -1.97 24.32 -10.42
C PRO A 435 -2.75 24.50 -11.74
N ALA A 436 -2.59 25.67 -12.38
CA ALA A 436 -3.32 26.03 -13.60
C ALA A 436 -3.16 25.04 -14.77
N HIS A 437 -2.03 24.33 -14.85
CA HIS A 437 -1.81 23.33 -15.90
C HIS A 437 -2.71 22.08 -15.75
N VAL A 438 -3.28 21.84 -14.56
CA VAL A 438 -4.21 20.72 -14.28
C VAL A 438 -5.67 21.12 -14.54
N TRP A 439 -5.95 22.41 -14.75
CA TRP A 439 -7.32 22.93 -14.90
C TRP A 439 -8.17 22.24 -15.98
N PRO A 440 -7.65 21.82 -17.15
CA PRO A 440 -8.44 21.04 -18.10
C PRO A 440 -9.00 19.74 -17.50
N LEU A 441 -8.21 19.04 -16.68
CA LEU A 441 -8.63 17.82 -15.99
C LEU A 441 -9.59 18.14 -14.83
N ALA A 442 -9.32 19.23 -14.09
CA ALA A 442 -10.21 19.72 -13.04
C ALA A 442 -11.60 20.08 -13.59
N ALA A 443 -11.68 20.71 -14.78
CA ALA A 443 -12.94 21.04 -15.45
C ALA A 443 -13.78 19.79 -15.75
N ARG A 444 -13.13 18.65 -16.06
CA ARG A 444 -13.80 17.37 -16.28
C ARG A 444 -14.36 16.78 -14.98
N SER A 445 -13.60 16.85 -13.89
CA SER A 445 -14.10 16.49 -12.56
C SER A 445 -15.23 17.42 -12.08
N LEU A 446 -15.13 18.72 -12.40
CA LEU A 446 -16.18 19.69 -12.13
C LEU A 446 -17.47 19.36 -12.90
N LEU A 447 -17.35 19.00 -14.19
CA LEU A 447 -18.48 18.56 -15.00
C LEU A 447 -19.20 17.36 -14.36
N ALA A 448 -18.47 16.42 -13.75
CA ALA A 448 -19.09 15.27 -13.07
C ALA A 448 -20.01 15.69 -11.91
N HIS A 449 -19.59 16.68 -11.13
CA HIS A 449 -20.41 17.27 -10.09
C HIS A 449 -21.60 18.05 -10.65
N LEU A 450 -21.42 18.78 -11.75
CA LEU A 450 -22.51 19.51 -12.39
C LEU A 450 -23.59 18.58 -12.93
N VAL A 451 -23.21 17.46 -13.55
CA VAL A 451 -24.16 16.43 -13.99
C VAL A 451 -24.96 15.90 -12.81
N HIS A 452 -24.28 15.54 -11.72
CA HIS A 452 -24.93 15.09 -10.49
C HIS A 452 -25.87 16.15 -9.90
N LEU A 453 -25.47 17.42 -9.85
CA LEU A 453 -26.34 18.52 -9.39
C LEU A 453 -27.56 18.74 -10.27
N VAL A 454 -27.47 18.47 -11.57
CA VAL A 454 -28.63 18.51 -12.49
C VAL A 454 -29.59 17.36 -12.20
N GLU A 455 -29.08 16.15 -11.96
CA GLU A 455 -29.90 14.99 -11.61
C GLU A 455 -30.60 15.15 -10.26
N GLU A 456 -29.97 15.85 -9.32
CA GLU A 456 -30.51 16.17 -7.98
C GLU A 456 -31.34 17.48 -7.95
N ASP A 457 -31.72 18.03 -9.12
CA ASP A 457 -32.55 19.24 -9.28
C ASP A 457 -31.97 20.53 -8.62
N PHE A 458 -30.65 20.58 -8.36
CA PHE A 458 -29.96 21.78 -7.86
C PHE A 458 -29.40 22.68 -8.96
N ALA A 459 -29.30 22.18 -10.19
CA ALA A 459 -28.84 22.91 -11.36
C ALA A 459 -29.62 22.52 -12.61
N GLU A 460 -29.57 23.36 -13.64
CA GLU A 460 -30.10 23.07 -14.97
C GLU A 460 -28.99 23.26 -16.02
N THR A 461 -29.17 22.66 -17.20
CA THR A 461 -28.20 22.76 -18.30
C THR A 461 -28.86 22.78 -19.67
N ASP A 462 -28.22 23.48 -20.62
CA ASP A 462 -28.51 23.40 -22.07
C ASP A 462 -27.61 22.40 -22.81
N GLY A 463 -26.81 21.62 -22.07
CA GLY A 463 -25.82 20.67 -22.57
C GLY A 463 -24.39 21.22 -22.66
N GLN A 464 -24.20 22.55 -22.59
CA GLN A 464 -22.87 23.17 -22.56
C GLN A 464 -22.66 24.08 -21.35
N LYS A 465 -23.72 24.80 -20.96
CA LYS A 465 -23.70 25.73 -19.84
C LYS A 465 -24.65 25.27 -18.75
N PHE A 466 -24.38 25.75 -17.55
CA PHE A 466 -25.06 25.38 -16.31
C PHE A 466 -25.49 26.63 -15.54
N TRP A 467 -26.62 26.56 -14.87
CA TRP A 467 -27.11 27.58 -13.94
C TRP A 467 -27.78 26.89 -12.74
N ALA A 468 -27.77 27.55 -11.58
CA ALA A 468 -28.50 27.04 -10.42
C ALA A 468 -30.01 27.10 -10.66
N THR A 469 -30.76 26.14 -10.14
CA THR A 469 -32.22 26.18 -10.16
C THR A 469 -32.73 27.37 -9.31
N GLU A 470 -33.77 28.07 -9.79
CA GLU A 470 -34.35 29.23 -9.08
C GLU A 470 -35.08 28.83 -7.78
N ASN A 471 -35.33 27.52 -7.59
CA ASN A 471 -36.04 27.00 -6.43
C ASN A 471 -35.11 26.20 -5.53
N LEU A 472 -34.71 26.82 -4.42
CA LEU A 472 -34.84 26.26 -3.07
C LEU A 472 -34.74 27.44 -2.09
N GLY A 473 -35.88 28.11 -1.89
CA GLY A 473 -36.10 28.88 -0.67
C GLY A 473 -36.30 27.90 0.48
N GLY A 474 -35.40 27.92 1.46
CA GLY A 474 -35.45 27.09 2.67
C GLY A 474 -34.11 26.98 3.35
#